data_AF-A0A9N8VXL1-F1
#
_entry.id   AF-A0A9N8VXL1-F1
#
_cell.length_a   1.000
_cell.length_b   1.000
_cell.length_c   1.000
_cell.angle_alpha   90.00
_cell.angle_beta   90.00
_cell.angle_gamma   90.00
#
_symmetry.space_group_name_H-M   'P 1'
#
loop_
_entity.id
_entity.type
_entity.pdbx_description
1 polymer ?
#
loop_
_entity_poly.entity_id
_entity_poly.type
_entity_poly.pdbx_seq_one_letter_code
_entity_poly.pdbx_strand_id
1 'polypeptide(L)' 'MSKGKSHMTTQDAARIQSSEARAHGGGVSSGSFAARAQSAAARNASTGKVSGGGSKGSGDGDAHPPSLSYS' A
#
# COMPACT_ATOMS: atom_id res chain seq x y z
N MET A 1 -17.31 -0.68 28.99
CA MET A 1 -17.08 -1.33 27.68
C MET A 1 -16.09 -0.50 26.89
N SER A 2 -14.80 -0.82 26.94
CA SER A 2 -13.79 -0.16 26.11
C SER A 2 -14.04 -0.53 24.65
N LYS A 3 -14.72 0.36 23.91
CA LYS A 3 -14.91 0.25 22.46
C LYS A 3 -13.52 0.05 21.86
N GLY A 4 -13.24 -1.16 21.37
CA GLY A 4 -11.96 -1.51 20.77
C GLY A 4 -11.68 -0.49 19.69
N LYS A 5 -10.62 0.30 19.87
CA LYS A 5 -10.21 1.26 18.84
C LYS A 5 -9.76 0.39 17.67
N SER A 6 -10.57 0.33 16.62
CA SER A 6 -10.22 -0.40 15.40
C SER A 6 -9.08 0.37 14.75
N HIS A 7 -7.85 0.01 15.10
CA HIS A 7 -6.66 0.60 14.50
C HIS A 7 -6.57 0.10 13.06
N MET A 8 -6.24 0.99 12.13
CA MET A 8 -5.95 0.61 10.75
C MET A 8 -4.80 -0.40 10.75
N THR A 9 -5.09 -1.63 10.32
CA THR A 9 -4.11 -2.69 10.14
C THR A 9 -3.58 -2.68 8.71
N THR A 10 -2.44 -3.29 8.46
CA THR A 10 -1.92 -3.37 7.09
C THR A 10 -2.77 -4.28 6.20
N GLN A 11 -3.43 -5.30 6.75
CA GLN A 11 -4.40 -6.13 6.03
C GLN A 11 -5.62 -5.31 5.59
N ASP A 12 -6.12 -4.42 6.45
CA ASP A 12 -7.21 -3.50 6.09
C ASP A 12 -6.76 -2.52 4.99
N ALA A 13 -5.56 -1.96 5.14
CA ALA A 13 -4.98 -1.06 4.15
C ALA A 13 -4.79 -1.75 2.78
N ALA A 14 -4.37 -3.02 2.75
CA ALA A 14 -4.24 -3.80 1.52
C ALA A 14 -5.59 -4.03 0.82
N ARG A 15 -6.65 -4.30 1.60
CA ARG A 15 -8.02 -4.41 1.05
C ARG A 15 -8.50 -3.09 0.46
N ILE A 16 -8.25 -1.98 1.16
CA ILE A 16 -8.59 -0.64 0.68
C ILE A 16 -7.83 -0.33 -0.61
N GLN A 17 -6.53 -0.60 -0.66
CA GLN A 17 -5.72 -0.40 -1.86
C GLN A 17 -6.23 -1.23 -3.03
N SER A 18 -6.56 -2.51 -2.82
CA SER A 18 -7.07 -3.38 -3.88
C SER A 18 -8.39 -2.88 -4.47
N SER A 19 -9.30 -2.40 -3.60
CA SER A 19 -10.58 -1.83 -4.04
C SER A 19 -10.37 -0.55 -4.84
N GLU A 20 -9.48 0.33 -4.38
CA GLU A 20 -9.18 1.60 -5.03
C GLU A 20 -8.49 1.39 -6.38
N ALA A 21 -7.49 0.52 -6.44
CA ALA A 21 -6.82 0.15 -7.68
C ALA A 21 -7.84 -0.39 -8.70
N ARG A 22 -8.77 -1.24 -8.28
CA ARG A 22 -9.83 -1.74 -9.17
C ARG A 22 -10.76 -0.63 -9.67
N ALA A 23 -11.08 0.35 -8.82
CA ALA A 23 -11.93 1.48 -9.19
C ALA A 23 -11.23 2.45 -10.15
N HIS A 24 -9.90 2.56 -10.08
CA HIS A 24 -9.10 3.53 -10.84
C HIS A 24 -8.22 2.90 -11.93
N GLY A 25 -8.53 1.68 -12.39
CA GLY A 25 -7.84 1.05 -13.52
C GLY A 25 -6.42 0.53 -13.22
N GLY A 26 -6.15 0.21 -11.96
CA GLY A 26 -4.89 -0.38 -11.48
C GLY A 26 -4.03 0.55 -10.63
N GLY A 27 -4.40 1.84 -10.51
CA GLY A 27 -3.63 2.85 -9.80
C GLY A 27 -4.25 3.30 -8.48
N VAL A 28 -3.41 3.77 -7.56
CA VAL A 28 -3.86 4.45 -6.33
C VAL A 28 -3.23 5.83 -6.29
N SER A 29 -4.06 6.88 -6.23
CA SER A 29 -3.58 8.26 -6.14
C SER A 29 -3.01 8.54 -4.75
N SER A 30 -1.95 9.35 -4.66
CA SER A 30 -1.28 9.73 -3.41
C SER A 30 -2.16 10.53 -2.45
N GLY A 31 -3.25 11.13 -2.94
CA GLY A 31 -4.27 11.81 -2.13
C GLY A 31 -5.48 10.94 -1.76
N SER A 32 -5.53 9.70 -2.24
CA SER A 32 -6.68 8.81 -2.06
C SER A 32 -6.81 8.32 -0.61
N PHE A 33 -7.99 7.78 -0.31
CA PHE A 33 -8.25 7.15 0.98
C PHE A 33 -7.30 5.97 1.24
N ALA A 34 -6.95 5.21 0.21
CA ALA A 34 -5.97 4.12 0.30
C ALA A 34 -4.57 4.60 0.73
N ALA A 35 -4.08 5.72 0.18
CA ALA A 35 -2.80 6.30 0.59
C ALA A 35 -2.80 6.70 2.08
N ARG A 36 -3.91 7.29 2.55
CA ARG A 36 -4.10 7.62 3.97
C ARG A 36 -4.19 6.38 4.86
N ALA A 37 -4.87 5.33 4.40
CA ALA A 37 -4.97 4.06 5.12
C ALA A 37 -3.60 3.39 5.27
N GLN A 38 -2.77 3.39 4.23
CA GLN A 38 -1.41 2.87 4.31
C GLN A 38 -0.53 3.67 5.28
N SER A 39 -0.62 5.00 5.26
CA SER A 39 0.10 5.84 6.23
C SER A 39 -0.30 5.52 7.68
N ALA A 40 -1.61 5.36 7.94
CA ALA A 40 -2.10 4.98 9.26
C ALA A 40 -1.62 3.57 9.67
N ALA A 41 -1.66 2.60 8.75
CA ALA A 41 -1.18 1.25 8.99
C ALA A 41 0.33 1.22 9.29
N ALA A 42 1.15 1.95 8.52
CA ALA A 42 2.59 2.04 8.73
C ALA A 42 2.93 2.65 10.10
N ARG A 43 2.20 3.70 10.50
CA ARG A 43 2.35 4.33 11.83
C ARG A 43 1.97 3.37 12.96
N ASN A 44 0.90 2.59 12.77
CA ASN A 44 0.45 1.61 13.76
C ASN A 44 1.40 0.40 13.85
N ALA A 45 1.99 -0.01 12.72
CA ALA A 45 3.00 -1.07 12.65
C ALA A 45 4.31 -0.63 13.34
N SER A 46 4.77 0.59 13.09
CA SER A 46 5.94 1.17 13.76
C SER A 46 5.76 1.32 15.27
N THR A 47 4.51 1.52 15.73
CA THR A 47 4.20 1.65 17.16
C THR A 47 4.01 0.29 17.84
N GLY A 48 4.28 -0.84 17.15
CA GLY A 48 4.16 -2.19 17.70
C GLY A 48 2.72 -2.63 18.01
N LYS A 49 1.72 -1.89 17.51
CA LYS A 49 0.30 -2.14 17.80
C LYS A 49 -0.37 -3.13 16.84
N VAL A 50 0.27 -3.44 15.72
CA VAL A 50 -0.24 -4.36 14.69
C VAL A 50 0.91 -5.14 14.08
N SER A 51 1.19 -6.28 14.70
CA SER A 51 2.06 -7.31 14.15
C SER A 51 1.30 -8.04 13.04
N GLY A 52 1.53 -7.66 11.78
CA GLY A 52 1.15 -8.51 10.65
C GLY A 52 0.66 -7.78 9.41
N GLY A 53 1.52 -7.68 8.39
CA GLY A 53 1.07 -7.75 6.99
C GLY A 53 1.71 -6.77 6.01
N GLY A 54 2.97 -6.99 5.66
CA GLY A 54 3.52 -6.84 4.29
C GLY A 54 3.23 -5.58 3.47
N SER A 55 4.18 -4.65 3.45
CA SER A 55 4.45 -3.79 2.29
C SER A 55 5.79 -4.19 1.68
N LYS A 56 5.75 -5.13 0.73
CA LYS A 56 6.83 -5.39 -0.22
C LYS A 56 6.22 -5.50 -1.62
N GLY A 57 5.82 -4.35 -2.15
CA GLY A 57 5.49 -4.16 -3.55
C GLY A 57 6.56 -3.28 -4.18
N SER A 58 7.75 -3.84 -4.34
CA SER A 58 8.80 -3.29 -5.20
C SER A 58 8.28 -3.35 -6.63
N GLY A 59 8.10 -2.18 -7.25
CA GLY A 59 7.64 -2.04 -8.62
C GLY A 59 8.49 -1.01 -9.36
N ASP A 60 9.76 -0.90 -9.00
CA ASP A 60 10.81 -0.21 -9.76
C ASP A 60 11.13 -1.07 -11.00
N GLY A 61 10.18 -1.15 -11.94
CA GLY A 61 10.20 -2.12 -13.05
C GLY A 61 10.26 -1.55 -14.46
N ASP A 62 10.16 -0.23 -14.65
CA ASP A 62 10.23 0.40 -15.99
C ASP A 62 11.66 0.80 -16.39
N ALA A 63 12.65 -0.01 -15.98
CA ALA A 63 13.98 0.06 -16.58
C ALA A 63 13.91 -0.58 -17.97
N HIS A 64 13.46 0.20 -18.96
CA HIS A 64 13.72 -0.10 -20.37
C HIS A 64 15.25 -0.28 -20.52
N PRO A 65 15.78 -1.47 -20.83
CA PRO A 65 17.20 -1.59 -21.14
C PRO A 65 17.47 -0.70 -22.36
N PRO A 66 18.55 0.10 -22.39
CA PRO A 66 18.94 0.74 -23.63
C PRO A 66 19.18 -0.37 -24.65
N SER A 67 18.41 -0.37 -25.73
CA SER A 67 18.67 -1.23 -26.88
C SER A 67 20.08 -0.94 -27.37
N LEU A 68 21.05 -1.78 -26.99
CA LEU A 68 22.32 -1.82 -27.70
C LEU A 68 21.99 -2.30 -29.10
N SER A 69 21.99 -1.36 -30.04
CA SER A 69 22.06 -1.62 -31.46
C SER A 69 23.26 -2.53 -31.69
N TYR A 70 23.02 -3.79 -32.00
CA TYR A 70 24.03 -4.62 -32.64
C TYR A 70 23.93 -4.39 -34.14
N SER A 71 25.09 -4.20 -34.77
CA SER A 71 25.29 -3.74 -36.15
C SER A 71 24.60 -4.57 -37.21
#